data_AF-A0A0F6HGN7-F1
#
_entry.id   AF-A0A0F6HGN7-F1
#
_cell.length_a   1.000
_cell.length_b   1.000
_cell.length_c   1.000
_cell.angle_alpha   90.00
_cell.angle_beta   90.00
_cell.angle_gamma   90.00
#
_symmetry.space_group_name_H-M   'P 1'
#
loop_
_entity.id
_entity.type
_entity.pdbx_description
1 polymer ?
#
loop_
_entity_poly.entity_id
_entity_poly.type
_entity_poly.pdbx_seq_one_letter_code
_entity_poly.pdbx_strand_id
1 'polypeptide(L)'
;MKNEIIQSVLMKLLYGAQLDSIRVYKIFLEIEFNQIGKKELPITIWLTTNNSLYVNTDITSIDRTADYYEKRATVIKDLFYLIGEEVSSVTVSEKGELSIVIGDKTLFLFREEDEFEEVWEVMDNSTSNDSRDHNWYIALCDDGDFVLTSP
;
A
#
# COMPACT_ATOMS: atom_id res chain seq x y z
N MET A 1 3.25 3.89 19.65
CA MET A 1 2.76 5.28 19.51
C MET A 1 2.81 5.83 18.08
N LYS A 2 3.97 5.99 17.41
CA LYS A 2 3.99 6.48 15.99
C LYS A 2 3.18 5.55 15.07
N ASN A 3 3.40 4.25 15.12
CA ASN A 3 2.74 3.26 14.25
C ASN A 3 1.23 3.12 14.54
N GLU A 4 0.80 3.26 15.79
CA GLU A 4 -0.64 3.23 16.15
C GLU A 4 -1.39 4.43 15.56
N ILE A 5 -0.76 5.61 15.56
CA ILE A 5 -1.31 6.81 14.93
C ILE A 5 -1.38 6.59 13.41
N ILE A 6 -0.30 6.11 12.78
CA ILE A 6 -0.28 5.81 11.36
C ILE A 6 -1.35 4.79 10.98
N GLN A 7 -1.45 3.69 11.71
CA GLN A 7 -2.50 2.68 11.50
C GLN A 7 -3.89 3.29 11.64
N SER A 8 -4.14 4.14 12.64
CA SER A 8 -5.43 4.79 12.81
C SER A 8 -5.78 5.71 11.64
N VAL A 9 -4.81 6.44 11.10
CA VAL A 9 -5.02 7.31 9.92
C VAL A 9 -5.27 6.47 8.68
N LEU A 10 -4.44 5.46 8.42
CA LEU A 10 -4.61 4.54 7.29
C LEU A 10 -5.93 3.77 7.35
N MET A 11 -6.36 3.35 8.55
CA MET A 11 -7.68 2.74 8.74
C MET A 11 -8.81 3.70 8.39
N LYS A 12 -8.74 4.96 8.84
CA LYS A 12 -9.75 5.98 8.49
C LYS A 12 -9.82 6.20 6.98
N LEU A 13 -8.66 6.24 6.34
CA LEU A 13 -8.53 6.44 4.90
C LEU A 13 -9.04 5.20 4.15
N LEU A 14 -8.46 4.03 4.33
CA LEU A 14 -8.65 2.88 3.43
C LEU A 14 -9.84 1.98 3.81
N TYR A 15 -10.30 1.93 5.06
CA TYR A 15 -11.35 0.98 5.47
C TYR A 15 -12.65 1.18 4.66
N GLY A 16 -13.10 0.15 3.94
CA GLY A 16 -14.25 0.19 3.03
C GLY A 16 -13.98 0.94 1.72
N ALA A 17 -12.72 1.23 1.39
CA ALA A 17 -12.34 1.68 0.05
C ALA A 17 -12.27 0.46 -0.87
N GLN A 18 -12.63 0.65 -2.14
CA GLN A 18 -12.65 -0.42 -3.14
C GLN A 18 -11.36 -0.36 -3.96
N LEU A 19 -10.70 -1.50 -4.15
CA LEU A 19 -9.60 -1.60 -5.11
C LEU A 19 -10.14 -1.36 -6.53
N ASP A 20 -9.67 -0.33 -7.21
CA ASP A 20 -10.21 0.09 -8.51
C ASP A 20 -9.25 -0.15 -9.67
N SER A 21 -7.99 0.28 -9.54
CA SER A 21 -7.03 0.24 -10.63
C SER A 21 -5.60 -0.07 -10.16
N ILE A 22 -4.78 -0.56 -11.09
CA ILE A 22 -3.38 -0.92 -10.86
C ILE A 22 -2.56 -0.30 -11.98
N ARG A 23 -1.46 0.39 -11.63
CA ARG A 23 -0.52 0.93 -12.61
C ARG A 23 0.86 0.33 -12.38
N VAL A 24 1.38 -0.27 -13.44
CA VAL A 24 2.64 -0.99 -13.41
C VAL A 24 3.68 -0.18 -14.16
N TYR A 25 4.68 0.29 -13.43
CA TYR A 25 5.86 0.93 -14.00
C TYR A 25 7.05 -0.01 -13.90
N LYS A 26 8.17 0.37 -14.54
CA LYS A 26 9.37 -0.47 -14.58
C LYS A 26 9.90 -0.83 -13.18
N ILE A 27 9.75 0.07 -12.21
CA ILE A 27 10.34 -0.06 -10.87
C ILE A 27 9.34 0.17 -9.72
N PHE A 28 8.14 0.66 -9.98
CA PHE A 28 7.14 0.94 -8.93
C PHE A 28 5.74 0.50 -9.34
N LEU A 29 4.94 0.16 -8.34
CA LEU A 29 3.52 -0.21 -8.45
C LEU A 29 2.73 0.94 -7.88
N GLU A 30 1.63 1.29 -8.52
CA GLU A 30 0.59 2.09 -7.90
C GLU A 30 -0.71 1.29 -7.85
N ILE A 31 -1.37 1.33 -6.70
CA ILE A 31 -2.62 0.63 -6.42
C ILE A 31 -3.65 1.68 -6.01
N GLU A 32 -4.74 1.77 -6.76
CA GLU A 32 -5.81 2.74 -6.56
C GLU A 32 -6.92 2.18 -5.69
N PHE A 33 -7.29 2.94 -4.66
CA PHE A 33 -8.45 2.69 -3.83
C PHE A 33 -9.47 3.82 -3.99
N ASN A 34 -10.68 3.49 -4.44
CA ASN A 34 -11.77 4.45 -4.61
C ASN A 34 -12.65 4.50 -3.35
N GLN A 35 -13.06 5.70 -2.95
CA GLN A 35 -13.82 6.02 -1.74
C GLN A 35 -15.28 6.32 -2.05
N ILE A 36 -15.87 5.62 -3.03
CA ILE A 36 -17.24 5.89 -3.51
C ILE A 36 -18.22 6.01 -2.33
N GLY A 37 -18.88 7.17 -2.23
CA GLY A 37 -19.91 7.43 -1.20
C GLY A 37 -19.40 8.06 0.10
N LYS A 38 -18.09 8.27 0.28
CA LYS A 38 -17.51 8.86 1.49
C LYS A 38 -17.16 10.35 1.30
N LYS A 39 -18.12 11.22 1.62
CA LYS A 39 -18.06 12.67 1.34
C LYS A 39 -16.94 13.44 2.04
N GLU A 40 -16.40 12.92 3.14
CA GLU A 40 -15.36 13.58 3.96
C GLU A 40 -13.95 13.05 3.70
N LEU A 41 -13.79 12.13 2.74
CA LEU A 41 -12.52 11.52 2.38
C LEU A 41 -12.16 11.87 0.94
N PRO A 42 -10.85 11.87 0.58
CA PRO A 42 -10.42 11.99 -0.80
C PRO A 42 -11.14 10.97 -1.68
N ILE A 43 -11.52 11.33 -2.91
CA ILE A 43 -12.27 10.41 -3.79
C ILE A 43 -11.42 9.17 -4.11
N THR A 44 -10.13 9.37 -4.29
CA THR A 44 -9.16 8.34 -4.63
C THR A 44 -8.02 8.37 -3.62
N ILE A 45 -7.48 7.20 -3.30
CA ILE A 45 -6.26 7.04 -2.51
C ILE A 45 -5.34 6.10 -3.28
N TRP A 46 -4.06 6.46 -3.35
CA TRP A 46 -3.05 5.64 -4.02
C TRP A 46 -2.09 5.05 -3.00
N LEU A 47 -1.77 3.77 -3.17
CA LEU A 47 -0.64 3.11 -2.52
C LEU A 47 0.45 2.88 -3.56
N THR A 48 1.62 3.46 -3.34
CA THR A 48 2.79 3.32 -4.19
C THR A 48 3.86 2.52 -3.48
N THR A 49 4.53 1.60 -4.19
CA THR A 49 5.69 0.88 -3.66
C THR A 49 6.63 0.42 -4.78
N ASN A 50 7.92 0.52 -4.53
CA ASN A 50 8.98 -0.11 -5.33
C ASN A 50 9.51 -1.40 -4.69
N ASN A 51 9.14 -1.67 -3.43
CA ASN A 51 9.53 -2.84 -2.67
C ASN A 51 8.69 -4.07 -3.04
N SER A 52 9.08 -5.23 -2.52
CA SER A 52 8.32 -6.45 -2.67
C SER A 52 6.95 -6.36 -1.98
N LEU A 53 5.90 -6.52 -2.78
CA LEU A 53 4.53 -6.71 -2.35
C LEU A 53 4.18 -8.20 -2.44
N TYR A 54 3.31 -8.67 -1.55
CA TYR A 54 2.80 -10.04 -1.59
C TYR A 54 1.28 -10.02 -1.42
N VAL A 55 0.56 -10.84 -2.19
CA VAL A 55 -0.90 -11.02 -2.06
C VAL A 55 -1.17 -12.45 -1.64
N ASN A 56 -1.65 -12.65 -0.42
CA ASN A 56 -1.84 -14.00 0.12
C ASN A 56 -2.93 -14.05 1.20
N THR A 57 -3.35 -15.25 1.60
CA THR A 57 -4.30 -15.43 2.71
C THR A 57 -3.63 -15.43 4.07
N ASP A 58 -2.36 -15.86 4.14
CA ASP A 58 -1.59 -15.94 5.38
C ASP A 58 -0.11 -15.55 5.13
N ILE A 59 0.44 -14.75 6.04
CA ILE A 59 1.85 -14.34 6.03
C ILE A 59 2.81 -15.53 6.05
N THR A 60 2.44 -16.64 6.70
CA THR A 60 3.31 -17.83 6.81
C THR A 60 3.49 -18.58 5.48
N SER A 61 2.60 -18.34 4.52
CA SER A 61 2.61 -18.99 3.20
C SER A 61 3.36 -18.19 2.14
N ILE A 62 3.97 -17.07 2.52
CA ILE A 62 4.72 -16.20 1.62
C ILE A 62 6.08 -16.81 1.30
N ASP A 63 6.30 -17.13 0.03
CA ASP A 63 7.63 -17.47 -0.48
C ASP A 63 8.43 -16.19 -0.74
N ARG A 64 9.45 -15.97 0.10
CA ARG A 64 10.36 -14.82 -0.01
C ARG A 64 11.55 -15.10 -0.91
N THR A 65 11.71 -16.32 -1.43
CA THR A 65 12.92 -16.76 -2.15
C THR A 65 12.89 -16.51 -3.65
N ALA A 66 11.71 -16.31 -4.24
CA ALA A 66 11.55 -15.93 -5.64
C ALA A 66 12.23 -14.58 -5.94
N ASP A 67 12.67 -14.38 -7.19
CA ASP A 67 13.22 -13.09 -7.58
C ASP A 67 12.12 -12.01 -7.66
N TYR A 68 12.54 -10.75 -7.58
CA TYR A 68 11.65 -9.59 -7.59
C TYR A 68 10.66 -9.59 -8.76
N TYR A 69 11.11 -9.94 -9.97
CA TYR A 69 10.27 -9.87 -11.16
C TYR A 69 9.25 -11.00 -11.23
N GLU A 70 9.62 -12.21 -10.82
CA GLU A 70 8.69 -13.34 -10.69
C GLU A 70 7.63 -13.07 -9.62
N LYS A 71 8.04 -12.54 -8.45
CA LYS A 71 7.11 -12.07 -7.41
C LYS A 71 6.14 -11.04 -7.97
N ARG A 72 6.66 -10.05 -8.69
CA ARG A 72 5.89 -8.95 -9.25
C ARG A 72 4.82 -9.41 -10.24
N ALA A 73 5.15 -10.37 -11.11
CA ALA A 73 4.19 -10.93 -12.06
C ALA A 73 3.01 -11.62 -11.34
N THR A 74 3.30 -12.37 -10.28
CA THR A 74 2.29 -13.05 -9.46
C THR A 74 1.37 -12.05 -8.76
N VAL A 75 1.95 -11.04 -8.12
CA VAL A 75 1.24 -9.96 -7.43
C VAL A 75 0.27 -9.24 -8.35
N ILE A 76 0.71 -8.85 -9.55
CA ILE A 76 -0.14 -8.14 -10.51
C ILE A 76 -1.38 -8.99 -10.85
N LYS A 77 -1.19 -10.28 -11.12
CA LYS A 77 -2.30 -11.20 -11.41
C LYS A 77 -3.29 -11.26 -10.23
N ASP A 78 -2.79 -11.39 -9.01
CA ASP A 78 -3.64 -11.50 -7.82
C ASP A 78 -4.37 -10.18 -7.51
N LEU A 79 -3.73 -9.03 -7.72
CA LEU A 79 -4.38 -7.73 -7.59
C LEU A 79 -5.49 -7.55 -8.63
N PHE A 80 -5.32 -8.01 -9.87
CA PHE A 80 -6.38 -7.97 -10.89
C PHE A 80 -7.61 -8.78 -10.46
N TYR A 81 -7.43 -9.89 -9.74
CA TYR A 81 -8.54 -10.68 -9.19
C TYR A 81 -9.31 -9.94 -8.09
N LEU A 82 -8.66 -9.02 -7.39
CA LEU A 82 -9.22 -8.26 -6.28
C LEU A 82 -9.90 -6.95 -6.70
N ILE A 83 -9.86 -6.56 -7.97
CA ILE A 83 -10.51 -5.32 -8.43
C ILE A 83 -12.02 -5.42 -8.15
N GLY A 84 -12.56 -4.41 -7.48
CA GLY A 84 -13.95 -4.37 -7.01
C GLY A 84 -14.14 -4.86 -5.58
N GLU A 85 -13.13 -5.48 -4.95
CA GLU A 85 -13.19 -5.89 -3.56
C GLU A 85 -12.88 -4.73 -2.61
N GLU A 86 -13.47 -4.77 -1.42
CA GLU A 86 -13.32 -3.73 -0.41
C GLU A 86 -12.23 -4.07 0.62
N VAL A 87 -11.56 -3.03 1.10
CA VAL A 87 -10.64 -3.12 2.24
C VAL A 87 -11.43 -3.33 3.52
N SER A 88 -11.14 -4.40 4.26
CA SER A 88 -11.78 -4.69 5.54
C SER A 88 -10.88 -4.44 6.75
N SER A 89 -9.56 -4.34 6.56
CA SER A 89 -8.61 -4.10 7.63
C SER A 89 -7.30 -3.55 7.10
N VAL A 90 -6.65 -2.71 7.91
CA VAL A 90 -5.29 -2.20 7.70
C VAL A 90 -4.53 -2.28 9.01
N THR A 91 -3.35 -2.89 8.97
CA THR A 91 -2.47 -3.02 10.14
C THR A 91 -1.07 -2.56 9.82
N VAL A 92 -0.41 -1.93 10.79
CA VAL A 92 0.99 -1.52 10.70
C VAL A 92 1.76 -2.23 11.81
N SER A 93 2.78 -3.00 11.44
CA SER A 93 3.59 -3.75 12.41
C SER A 93 4.48 -2.81 13.23
N GLU A 94 5.13 -3.30 14.29
CA GLU A 94 6.12 -2.53 15.04
C GLU A 94 7.29 -2.03 14.18
N LYS A 95 7.58 -2.74 13.07
CA LYS A 95 8.61 -2.38 12.09
C LYS A 95 8.12 -1.45 10.98
N GLY A 96 6.84 -1.06 11.00
CA GLY A 96 6.21 -0.22 9.98
C GLY A 96 5.70 -0.98 8.76
N GLU A 97 5.79 -2.31 8.76
CA GLU A 97 5.29 -3.14 7.66
C GLU A 97 3.78 -3.01 7.56
N LEU A 98 3.27 -2.90 6.34
CA LEU A 98 1.86 -2.64 6.07
C LEU A 98 1.16 -3.93 5.67
N SER A 99 -0.02 -4.19 6.24
CA SER A 99 -0.92 -5.24 5.75
C SER A 99 -2.31 -4.69 5.51
N ILE A 100 -2.90 -5.00 4.35
CA ILE A 100 -4.22 -4.53 3.94
C ILE A 100 -5.04 -5.74 3.53
N VAL A 101 -6.15 -6.01 4.22
CA VAL A 101 -7.06 -7.10 3.87
C VAL A 101 -8.08 -6.58 2.84
N ILE A 102 -8.12 -7.21 1.67
CA ILE A 102 -9.01 -6.89 0.55
C ILE A 102 -9.70 -8.18 0.11
N GLY A 103 -11.04 -8.22 0.18
CA GLY A 103 -11.79 -9.44 -0.13
C GLY A 103 -11.34 -10.63 0.73
N ASP A 104 -10.91 -11.72 0.09
CA ASP A 104 -10.38 -12.92 0.75
C ASP A 104 -8.84 -12.96 0.86
N LYS A 105 -8.14 -11.89 0.47
CA LYS A 105 -6.68 -11.80 0.46
C LYS A 105 -6.18 -10.68 1.35
N THR A 106 -4.89 -10.74 1.65
CA THR A 106 -4.15 -9.70 2.34
C THR A 106 -2.95 -9.31 1.48
N LEU A 107 -2.81 -8.01 1.25
CA LEU A 107 -1.61 -7.39 0.72
C LEU A 107 -0.63 -7.22 1.88
N PHE A 108 0.59 -7.72 1.72
CA PHE A 108 1.67 -7.57 2.68
C PHE A 108 2.82 -6.81 2.04
N LEU A 109 3.20 -5.69 2.64
CA LEU A 109 4.37 -4.89 2.25
C LEU A 109 5.39 -4.97 3.37
N PHE A 110 6.52 -5.60 3.06
CA PHE A 110 7.64 -5.73 3.99
C PHE A 110 8.76 -4.78 3.60
N ARG A 111 9.59 -4.44 4.58
CA ARG A 111 10.89 -3.82 4.32
C ARG A 111 11.85 -4.92 3.87
N GLU A 112 12.44 -4.78 2.69
CA GLU A 112 13.56 -5.62 2.25
C GLU A 112 14.88 -4.87 2.50
N GLU A 113 15.90 -5.57 3.00
CA GLU A 113 17.14 -4.95 3.50
C GLU A 113 18.02 -4.36 2.37
N ASP A 114 17.82 -4.81 1.13
CA ASP A 114 18.67 -4.49 -0.02
C ASP A 114 17.95 -3.66 -1.12
N GLU A 115 16.71 -3.22 -0.90
CA GLU A 115 15.88 -2.61 -1.96
C GLU A 115 15.28 -1.23 -1.61
N PHE A 116 15.70 -0.23 -2.42
CA PHE A 116 15.14 1.12 -2.65
C PHE A 116 14.93 2.07 -1.45
N GLU A 117 14.89 3.38 -1.74
CA GLU A 117 14.89 4.49 -0.75
C GLU A 117 13.54 4.71 -0.03
N GLU A 118 12.43 4.15 -0.53
CA GLU A 118 11.09 4.31 0.05
C GLU A 118 10.35 2.98 0.02
N VAL A 119 9.85 2.52 1.17
CA VAL A 119 9.23 1.19 1.31
C VAL A 119 7.81 1.21 0.74
N TRP A 120 7.00 2.19 1.15
CA TRP A 120 5.67 2.42 0.61
C TRP A 120 5.19 3.83 0.93
N GLU A 121 4.26 4.32 0.11
CA GLU A 121 3.64 5.63 0.25
C GLU A 121 2.13 5.56 -0.02
N VAL A 122 1.33 6.29 0.79
CA VAL A 122 -0.12 6.43 0.65
C VAL A 122 -0.48 7.91 0.50
N MET A 123 -1.24 8.26 -0.55
CA MET A 123 -1.47 9.66 -0.98
C MET A 123 -2.86 9.88 -1.59
N ASP A 124 -3.28 11.15 -1.73
CA ASP A 124 -4.62 11.60 -2.16
C ASP A 124 -4.89 11.56 -3.67
N ASN A 125 -3.85 11.48 -4.48
CA ASN A 125 -3.89 11.42 -5.94
C ASN A 125 -2.67 10.64 -6.41
N SER A 126 -2.68 10.10 -7.62
CA SER A 126 -1.45 9.53 -8.19
C SER A 126 -0.58 10.66 -8.69
N THR A 127 0.67 10.76 -8.25
CA THR A 127 1.67 11.52 -8.99
C THR A 127 2.89 10.64 -9.21
N SER A 128 3.15 10.35 -10.48
CA SER A 128 4.43 9.79 -10.88
C SER A 128 5.57 10.83 -10.77
N ASN A 129 5.49 11.83 -9.89
CA ASN A 129 6.49 12.89 -9.70
C ASN A 129 6.31 13.60 -8.34
N ASP A 130 7.27 13.34 -7.43
CA ASP A 130 7.59 14.08 -6.20
C ASP A 130 6.45 14.19 -5.17
N SER A 131 6.55 13.39 -4.09
CA SER A 131 5.66 13.41 -2.91
C SER A 131 5.44 14.81 -2.30
N ARG A 132 6.33 15.76 -2.63
CA ARG A 132 6.27 17.18 -2.25
C ARG A 132 5.12 17.98 -2.88
N ASP A 133 4.46 17.48 -3.91
CA ASP A 133 3.36 18.18 -4.59
C ASP A 133 1.95 17.76 -4.11
N HIS A 134 1.86 16.89 -3.11
CA HIS A 134 0.60 16.43 -2.54
C HIS A 134 0.10 17.32 -1.39
N ASN A 135 -1.23 17.42 -1.27
CA ASN A 135 -1.83 18.06 -0.09
C ASN A 135 -1.49 17.28 1.18
N TRP A 136 -1.46 15.94 1.07
CA TRP A 136 -1.04 15.05 2.13
C TRP A 136 -0.50 13.72 1.57
N TYR A 137 0.41 13.11 2.31
CA TYR A 137 0.90 11.75 2.09
C TYR A 137 1.41 11.13 3.40
N ILE A 138 1.47 9.80 3.40
CA ILE A 138 2.02 8.98 4.47
C ILE A 138 3.03 8.02 3.85
N ALA A 139 4.29 8.12 4.22
CA ALA A 139 5.35 7.26 3.68
C ALA A 139 6.15 6.58 4.79
N LEU A 140 6.61 5.35 4.53
CA LEU A 140 7.68 4.70 5.27
C LEU A 140 8.98 4.80 4.48
N CYS A 141 9.96 5.55 5.01
CA CYS A 141 11.26 5.74 4.39
C CYS A 141 12.21 4.56 4.67
N ASP A 142 13.28 4.46 3.87
CA ASP A 142 14.34 3.46 4.00
C ASP A 142 15.10 3.49 5.33
N ASP A 143 15.17 4.63 6.01
CA ASP A 143 15.74 4.77 7.36
C ASP A 143 14.84 4.16 8.45
N GLY A 144 13.60 3.79 8.10
CA GLY A 144 12.59 3.24 9.00
C GLY A 144 11.72 4.28 9.69
N ASP A 145 11.87 5.56 9.33
CA ASP A 145 11.01 6.62 9.83
C ASP A 145 9.78 6.84 8.92
N PHE A 146 8.67 7.20 9.57
CA PHE A 146 7.50 7.70 8.86
C PHE A 146 7.59 9.18 8.59
N VAL A 147 7.17 9.58 7.38
CA VAL A 147 6.82 10.94 7.01
C VAL A 147 5.30 11.05 6.92
N LEU A 148 4.76 12.08 7.56
CA LEU A 148 3.32 12.39 7.55
C LEU A 148 3.16 13.89 7.26
N THR A 149 2.56 14.21 6.13
CA THR A 149 2.04 15.54 5.85
C THR A 149 0.53 15.53 6.09
N SER A 150 -0.01 16.59 6.71
CA SER A 150 -1.38 16.57 7.24
C SER A 150 -2.43 16.49 6.13
N PRO A 151 -3.34 15.50 6.14
CA PRO A 151 -4.64 15.61 5.47
C PRO A 151 -5.52 16.70 6.11
#